data_AF-A0A397VLQ0-F1
#
_entry.id   AF-A0A397VLQ0-F1
#
_cell.length_a   1.000
_cell.length_b   1.000
_cell.length_c   1.000
_cell.angle_alpha   90.00
_cell.angle_beta   90.00
_cell.angle_gamma   90.00
#
_symmetry.space_group_name_H-M   'P 1'
#
loop_
_entity.id
_entity.type
_entity.pdbx_description
1 polymer ?
#
loop_
_entity_poly.entity_id
_entity_poly.type
_entity_poly.pdbx_seq_one_letter_code
_entity_poly.pdbx_strand_id
1 'polypeptide(L)'
;MIYTLFIKGSNALKHTWNGHITIRLYLDYKDNKKMIVLEVSDTGAGIPEAVLPNIFRRFYRVESQGSHSHEGTGIGLALVKELITRHGGDITVTSS
;
A
#
# COMPACT_ATOMS: atom_id res chain seq x y z
N MET A 1 -18.74 -4.85 -7.85
CA MET A 1 -17.36 -5.19 -8.25
C MET A 1 -16.50 -4.90 -7.04
N ILE A 2 -16.01 -5.92 -6.33
CA ILE A 2 -15.18 -5.71 -5.14
C ILE A 2 -13.75 -5.58 -5.66
N TYR A 3 -13.14 -4.42 -5.41
CA TYR A 3 -11.73 -4.18 -5.67
C TYR A 3 -10.98 -4.44 -4.38
N THR A 4 -9.99 -5.33 -4.38
CA THR A 4 -9.05 -5.40 -3.26
C THR A 4 -7.67 -5.01 -3.72
N LEU A 5 -7.13 -3.95 -3.11
CA LEU A 5 -5.75 -3.55 -3.32
C LEU A 5 -4.88 -4.23 -2.26
N PHE A 6 -4.01 -5.15 -2.68
CA PHE A 6 -2.96 -5.69 -1.84
C PHE A 6 -1.68 -4.90 -2.07
N ILE A 7 -1.17 -4.28 -1.02
CA ILE A 7 0.15 -3.65 -1.04
C ILE A 7 1.14 -4.61 -0.37
N LYS A 8 2.10 -5.14 -1.12
CA LYS A 8 3.27 -5.84 -0.58
C LYS A 8 4.40 -4.80 -0.49
N GLY A 9 4.74 -4.37 0.72
CA GLY A 9 5.60 -3.19 1.02
C GLY A 9 6.95 -3.18 0.29
N SER A 10 7.64 -2.04 0.10
CA SER A 10 7.63 -0.71 0.72
C SER A 10 7.91 0.47 -0.24
N ASN A 11 6.99 1.45 -0.27
CA ASN A 11 7.13 2.82 -0.81
C ASN A 11 8.02 3.00 -2.05
N ALA A 12 7.78 2.19 -3.08
CA ALA A 12 8.59 2.24 -4.29
C ALA A 12 8.35 3.42 -5.22
N LEU A 13 7.43 4.33 -4.89
CA LEU A 13 7.31 5.56 -5.67
C LEU A 13 8.43 6.58 -5.36
N LYS A 14 9.22 6.41 -4.29
CA LYS A 14 10.24 7.39 -3.87
C LYS A 14 11.61 6.84 -3.48
N HIS A 15 11.78 5.53 -3.28
CA HIS A 15 13.03 4.97 -2.74
C HIS A 15 13.77 3.97 -3.65
N THR A 16 13.26 3.68 -4.84
CA THR A 16 13.86 2.65 -5.68
C THR A 16 14.89 3.26 -6.64
N TRP A 17 16.12 3.49 -6.17
CA TRP A 17 17.28 3.71 -7.06
C TRP A 17 17.76 2.39 -7.70
N ASN A 18 17.42 1.23 -7.12
CA ASN A 18 17.56 -0.12 -7.68
C ASN A 18 16.45 -1.02 -7.11
N GLY A 19 15.63 -1.63 -7.98
CA GLY A 19 14.50 -2.48 -7.61
C GLY A 19 13.37 -2.38 -8.63
N HIS A 20 12.28 -3.13 -8.43
CA HIS A 20 11.14 -3.12 -9.35
C HIS A 20 9.81 -3.08 -8.60
N ILE A 21 8.82 -2.44 -9.23
CA ILE A 21 7.42 -2.47 -8.80
C ILE A 21 6.70 -3.44 -9.72
N THR A 22 6.04 -4.42 -9.12
CA THR A 22 5.16 -5.35 -9.82
C THR A 22 3.72 -4.95 -9.56
N ILE A 23 2.97 -4.72 -10.63
CA ILE A 23 1.52 -4.51 -10.59
C ILE A 23 0.86 -5.72 -11.24
N ARG A 24 -0.08 -6.35 -10.55
CA ARG A 24 -0.86 -7.47 -11.09
C ARG A 24 -2.34 -7.18 -10.96
N LEU A 25 -3.08 -7.56 -12.00
CA LEU A 25 -4.53 -7.55 -12.00
C LEU A 25 -5.00 -8.98 -12.27
N TYR A 26 -5.72 -9.57 -11.31
CA TYR A 26 -6.22 -10.93 -11.45
C TYR A 26 -7.60 -11.09 -10.80
N LEU A 27 -8.29 -12.15 -11.18
CA LEU A 27 -9.56 -12.53 -10.55
C LEU A 27 -9.28 -13.41 -9.35
N ASP A 28 -10.00 -13.18 -8.27
CA ASP A 28 -9.93 -13.97 -7.04
C ASP A 28 -11.33 -14.21 -6.46
N TYR A 29 -11.42 -14.99 -5.38
CA TYR A 29 -12.65 -15.26 -4.66
C TYR A 29 -12.47 -15.00 -3.16
N LYS A 30 -13.34 -14.17 -2.59
CA LYS A 30 -13.47 -13.97 -1.14
C LYS A 30 -14.91 -14.25 -0.74
N ASP A 31 -15.09 -15.10 0.27
CA ASP A 31 -16.42 -15.51 0.76
C ASP A 31 -17.35 -16.02 -0.37
N ASN A 32 -16.81 -16.87 -1.26
CA ASN A 32 -17.50 -17.38 -2.47
C ASN A 32 -17.98 -16.31 -3.47
N LYS A 33 -17.49 -15.08 -3.37
CA LYS A 33 -17.78 -13.99 -4.31
C LYS A 33 -16.57 -13.68 -5.17
N LYS A 34 -16.79 -13.62 -6.49
CA LYS A 34 -15.77 -13.23 -7.46
C LYS A 34 -15.39 -11.76 -7.27
N MET A 35 -14.10 -11.49 -7.26
CA MET A 35 -13.54 -10.15 -7.10
C MET A 35 -12.38 -9.92 -8.06
N ILE A 36 -12.05 -8.64 -8.24
CA ILE A 36 -10.88 -8.22 -9.01
C ILE A 36 -9.85 -7.72 -8.01
N VAL A 37 -8.67 -8.33 -8.05
CA VAL A 37 -7.53 -7.98 -7.19
C VAL A 37 -6.54 -7.17 -8.00
N LEU A 38 -6.24 -5.99 -7.49
CA LEU A 38 -5.09 -5.20 -7.93
C LEU A 38 -4.00 -5.38 -6.88
N GLU A 39 -2.91 -6.04 -7.22
CA GLU A 39 -1.78 -6.24 -6.32
C GLU A 39 -0.63 -5.33 -6.74
N VAL A 40 -0.07 -4.59 -5.80
CA VAL A 40 1.13 -3.77 -5.98
C VAL A 40 2.18 -4.29 -5.01
N SER A 41 3.29 -4.78 -5.54
CA SER A 41 4.44 -5.27 -4.77
C SER A 41 5.69 -4.52 -5.17
N ASP A 42 6.60 -4.27 -4.24
CA ASP A 42 7.92 -3.78 -4.57
C ASP A 42 9.04 -4.53 -3.84
N THR A 43 10.29 -4.22 -4.17
CA THR A 43 11.50 -4.84 -3.60
C THR A 43 12.27 -3.90 -2.67
N GLY A 44 11.62 -2.87 -2.14
CA GLY A 44 12.22 -1.87 -1.26
C GLY A 44 12.47 -2.37 0.17
N ALA A 45 13.03 -1.50 1.00
CA ALA A 45 13.19 -1.76 2.43
C ALA A 45 11.81 -1.76 3.09
N GLY A 46 11.29 -2.95 3.44
CA GLY A 46 9.95 -3.22 3.97
C GLY A 46 9.39 -2.22 5.00
N ILE A 47 8.08 -2.26 5.23
CA ILE A 47 7.39 -1.42 6.23
C ILE A 47 7.48 -2.12 7.60
N PRO A 48 7.96 -1.43 8.67
CA PRO A 48 7.98 -2.02 10.00
C PRO A 48 6.57 -2.41 10.47
N GLU A 49 6.42 -3.55 11.14
CA GLU A 49 5.10 -4.05 11.58
C GLU A 49 4.36 -3.05 12.48
N ALA A 50 5.08 -2.34 13.36
CA ALA A 50 4.51 -1.31 14.24
C ALA A 50 3.86 -0.13 13.47
N VAL A 51 4.23 0.04 12.22
CA VAL A 51 3.79 1.13 11.35
C VAL A 51 2.55 0.72 10.55
N LEU A 52 2.40 -0.56 10.21
CA LEU A 52 1.31 -1.08 9.37
C LEU A 52 -0.11 -0.64 9.81
N PRO A 53 -0.47 -0.62 11.10
CA PRO A 53 -1.79 -0.16 11.53
C PRO A 53 -2.08 1.32 11.20
N ASN A 54 -1.03 2.12 11.04
CA ASN A 54 -1.10 3.56 10.94
C ASN A 54 -0.86 4.10 9.52
N ILE A 55 -0.38 3.29 8.55
CA ILE A 55 0.01 3.79 7.21
C ILE A 55 -1.14 4.44 6.42
N PHE A 56 -2.38 4.12 6.75
CA PHE A 56 -3.56 4.71 6.12
C PHE A 56 -4.11 5.95 6.87
N ARG A 57 -3.46 6.37 7.96
CA ARG A 57 -3.84 7.59 8.67
C ARG A 57 -3.30 8.80 7.92
N ARG A 58 -4.17 9.79 7.71
CA ARG A 58 -3.75 11.09 7.13
C ARG A 58 -2.67 11.71 8.02
N PHE A 59 -1.65 12.29 7.39
CA PHE A 59 -0.51 12.95 8.04
C PHE A 59 0.40 12.02 8.84
N TYR A 60 0.15 10.71 8.84
CA TYR A 60 1.05 9.77 9.49
C TYR A 60 2.34 9.60 8.68
N ARG A 61 3.47 9.66 9.38
CA ARG A 61 4.80 9.55 8.82
C ARG A 61 5.61 8.57 9.66
N VAL A 62 6.41 7.75 8.98
CA VAL A 62 7.40 6.91 9.64
C VAL A 62 8.62 7.77 9.92
N GLU A 63 9.04 7.85 11.17
CA GLU A 63 10.34 8.45 11.49
C GLU A 63 11.43 7.45 11.05
N SER A 64 12.04 7.68 9.88
CA SER A 64 13.20 6.89 9.48
C SER A 64 14.43 7.34 10.28
N GLN A 65 15.16 6.38 10.84
CA GLN A 65 16.49 6.59 11.44
C GLN A 65 17.54 6.77 10.33
N GLY A 66 17.41 7.84 9.55
CA GLY A 66 18.33 8.14 8.45
C GLY A 66 18.06 9.54 7.92
N SER A 67 19.12 10.33 7.82
CA SER A 67 19.18 11.76 7.55
C SER A 67 18.70 12.21 6.16
N HIS A 68 17.48 11.88 5.77
CA HIS A 68 16.80 12.50 4.62
C HIS A 68 15.33 12.75 4.96
N SER A 69 15.04 14.01 5.25
CA SER A 69 13.72 14.54 5.51
C SER A 69 12.74 14.16 4.37
N HIS A 70 11.83 13.26 4.71
CA HIS A 70 10.79 12.69 3.87
C HIS A 70 9.88 13.77 3.25
N GLU A 71 10.04 14.03 1.96
CA GLU A 71 9.06 14.81 1.21
C GLU A 71 7.79 13.98 1.00
N GLY A 72 6.72 14.32 1.72
CA GLY A 72 5.40 13.73 1.55
C GLY A 72 4.49 14.14 2.70
N THR A 73 3.27 14.59 2.39
CA THR A 73 2.30 15.05 3.39
C THR A 73 1.68 13.93 4.23
N GLY A 74 2.00 12.66 3.95
CA GLY A 74 1.34 11.51 4.58
C GLY A 74 -0.13 11.35 4.15
N ILE A 75 -0.51 11.89 2.99
CA ILE A 75 -1.91 11.90 2.52
C ILE A 75 -2.19 10.77 1.51
N GLY A 76 -1.19 10.35 0.72
CA GLY A 76 -1.40 9.47 -0.44
C GLY A 76 -2.16 8.17 -0.14
N LEU A 77 -1.64 7.35 0.78
CA LEU A 77 -2.28 6.07 1.13
C LEU A 77 -3.66 6.25 1.77
N ALA A 78 -3.85 7.33 2.53
CA ALA A 78 -5.16 7.64 3.12
C ALA A 78 -6.20 7.98 2.05
N LEU A 79 -5.82 8.72 0.99
CA LEU A 79 -6.69 8.99 -0.16
C LEU A 79 -7.01 7.73 -0.96
N VAL A 80 -6.01 6.87 -1.18
CA VAL A 80 -6.20 5.59 -1.88
C VAL A 80 -7.21 4.73 -1.13
N LYS A 81 -7.07 4.60 0.20
CA LYS A 81 -8.03 3.90 1.04
C LYS A 81 -9.42 4.50 0.91
N GLU A 82 -9.56 5.82 1.03
CA GLU A 82 -10.86 6.48 0.89
C GLU A 82 -11.50 6.23 -0.48
N LEU A 83 -10.73 6.33 -1.56
CA LEU A 83 -11.20 6.10 -2.91
C LEU A 83 -11.71 4.66 -3.07
N ILE A 84 -10.94 3.68 -2.62
CA ILE A 84 -11.30 2.26 -2.72
C ILE A 84 -12.55 1.97 -1.89
N THR A 85 -12.62 2.46 -0.65
CA THR A 85 -13.79 2.28 0.21
C THR A 85 -15.04 2.94 -0.40
N ARG A 86 -14.92 4.13 -0.99
CA ARG A 86 -16.04 4.79 -1.70
C ARG A 86 -16.55 4.00 -2.91
N HIS A 87 -15.69 3.19 -3.54
CA HIS A 87 -16.07 2.29 -4.63
C HIS A 87 -16.54 0.91 -4.16
N GLY A 88 -16.74 0.71 -2.85
CA GLY A 88 -17.14 -0.57 -2.27
C GLY A 88 -16.05 -1.65 -2.30
N GLY A 89 -14.80 -1.23 -2.44
CA GLY A 89 -13.62 -2.09 -2.37
C GLY A 89 -13.02 -2.15 -0.96
N ASP A 90 -12.02 -3.01 -0.83
CA ASP A 90 -11.23 -3.23 0.38
C ASP A 90 -9.74 -2.95 0.07
N ILE A 91 -8.95 -2.64 1.09
CA ILE A 91 -7.51 -2.43 0.93
C ILE A 91 -6.76 -3.09 2.07
N THR A 92 -5.75 -3.87 1.71
CA THR A 92 -4.92 -4.63 2.63
C THR A 92 -3.45 -4.35 2.34
N VAL A 93 -2.64 -4.42 3.39
CA VAL A 93 -1.19 -4.28 3.28
C VAL A 93 -0.54 -5.47 3.99
N THR A 94 0.52 -5.97 3.39
CA THR A 94 1.42 -6.97 3.98
C THR A 94 2.85 -6.50 3.76
N SER A 95 3.72 -6.70 4.73
CA SER A 95 5.14 -6.44 4.57
C SER A 95 5.93 -7.60 5.16
N SER A 96 7.06 -7.92 4.54
CA SER A 96 8.05 -8.91 4.99
C SER A 96 9.40 -8.24 5.17
#